data_AF-A0A7C3XIM3-F1
#
_entry.id   AF-A0A7C3XIM3-F1
#
_cell.length_a   1.000
_cell.length_b   1.000
_cell.length_c   1.000
_cell.angle_alpha   90.00
_cell.angle_beta   90.00
_cell.angle_gamma   90.00
#
_symmetry.space_group_name_H-M   'P 1'
#
loop_
_entity.id
_entity.type
_entity.pdbx_description
1 polymer ?
#
loop_
_entity_poly.entity_id
_entity_poly.type
_entity_poly.pdbx_seq_one_letter_code
_entity_poly.pdbx_strand_id
1 'polypeptide(L)'
;MEKRSRIRTVYLYLFSLIGLVLITIGSVGFINLGLRAFVFTKADEYQRTINKQPPYPTVAVEKYQALPAEQKNQKKVTLVLSEQEKTDLDNWFIAYKNWKQEQNQIDYVTSQRQEDAAINLALIIVGVPLYFYHWRTIKKENIT
;
A
#
# COMPACT_ATOMS: atom_id res chain seq x y z
N MET A 1 35.30 20.45 -34.32
CA MET A 1 35.02 19.04 -33.96
C MET A 1 34.64 18.82 -32.48
N GLU A 2 34.86 19.78 -31.57
CA GLU A 2 34.55 19.61 -30.13
C GLU A 2 33.05 19.55 -29.76
N LYS A 3 32.18 20.29 -30.45
CA LYS A 3 30.76 20.43 -30.06
C LYS A 3 29.99 19.09 -30.05
N ARG A 4 30.24 18.23 -31.05
CA ARG A 4 29.59 16.91 -31.15
C ARG A 4 30.02 15.96 -30.02
N SER A 5 31.27 16.12 -29.53
CA SER A 5 31.80 15.35 -28.41
C SER A 5 31.12 15.74 -27.09
N ARG A 6 30.97 17.04 -26.81
CA ARG A 6 30.31 17.52 -25.57
C ARG A 6 28.84 17.13 -25.48
N ILE A 7 28.08 17.19 -26.59
CA ILE A 7 26.66 16.76 -26.63
C ILE A 7 26.53 15.28 -26.29
N ARG A 8 27.39 14.43 -26.86
CA ARG A 8 27.40 12.99 -26.55
C ARG A 8 27.71 12.74 -25.07
N THR A 9 28.69 13.45 -24.52
CA THR A 9 29.05 13.32 -23.10
C THR A 9 27.88 13.71 -22.19
N VAL A 10 27.24 14.86 -22.43
CA VAL A 10 26.07 15.31 -21.66
C VAL A 10 24.93 14.28 -21.76
N TYR A 11 24.64 13.77 -22.95
CA TYR A 11 23.63 12.73 -23.13
C TYR A 11 23.94 11.47 -22.30
N LEU A 12 25.20 11.01 -22.31
CA LEU A 12 25.60 9.82 -21.56
C LEU A 12 25.48 10.01 -20.04
N TYR A 13 25.83 11.18 -19.51
CA TYR A 13 25.67 11.49 -18.08
C TYR A 13 24.19 11.61 -17.68
N LEU A 14 23.34 12.20 -18.52
CA LEU A 14 21.90 12.27 -18.25
C LEU A 14 21.27 10.88 -18.28
N PHE A 15 21.61 10.07 -19.27
CA PHE A 15 21.10 8.70 -19.39
C PHE A 15 21.54 7.83 -18.21
N SER A 16 22.82 7.92 -17.81
CA SER A 16 23.32 7.18 -16.64
C SER A 16 22.70 7.66 -15.34
N LEU A 17 22.46 8.96 -15.18
CA LEU A 17 21.75 9.51 -14.02
C LEU A 17 20.34 8.95 -13.91
N ILE A 18 19.58 8.93 -15.02
CA ILE A 18 18.23 8.36 -15.04
C ILE A 18 18.28 6.86 -14.69
N GLY A 19 19.22 6.12 -15.31
CA GLY A 19 19.41 4.69 -15.01
C GLY A 19 19.73 4.44 -13.54
N LEU A 20 20.60 5.25 -12.94
CA LEU A 20 20.98 5.14 -11.53
C LEU A 20 19.78 5.42 -10.61
N VAL A 21 18.95 6.42 -10.92
CA VAL A 21 17.72 6.72 -10.17
C VAL A 21 16.74 5.54 -10.22
N LEU A 22 16.50 4.97 -11.41
CA LEU A 22 15.61 3.83 -11.58
C LEU A 22 16.10 2.60 -10.80
N ILE A 23 17.40 2.30 -10.88
CA ILE A 23 18.01 1.20 -10.11
C ILE A 23 17.86 1.44 -8.61
N THR A 24 18.12 2.65 -8.13
CA THR A 24 18.02 3.00 -6.71
C THR A 24 16.59 2.80 -6.19
N ILE A 25 15.59 3.32 -6.92
CA ILE A 25 14.18 3.16 -6.56
C ILE A 25 13.79 1.67 -6.55
N GLY A 26 14.19 0.91 -7.57
CA GLY A 26 13.92 -0.53 -7.65
C GLY A 26 14.56 -1.32 -6.51
N SER A 27 15.82 -1.02 -6.16
CA SER A 27 16.53 -1.66 -5.05
C SER A 27 15.85 -1.39 -3.70
N VAL A 28 15.46 -0.15 -3.44
CA VAL A 28 14.73 0.22 -2.21
C VAL A 28 13.40 -0.54 -2.15
N GLY A 29 12.64 -0.58 -3.26
CA GLY A 29 11.38 -1.32 -3.32
C GLY A 29 11.53 -2.81 -3.02
N PHE A 30 12.55 -3.46 -3.60
CA PHE A 30 12.80 -4.88 -3.39
C PHE A 30 13.21 -5.21 -1.94
N ILE A 31 14.10 -4.39 -1.36
CA ILE A 31 14.51 -4.55 0.04
C ILE A 31 13.33 -4.30 0.98
N ASN A 32 12.53 -3.25 0.74
CA ASN A 32 11.33 -2.97 1.51
C ASN A 32 10.36 -4.16 1.49
N LEU A 33 10.12 -4.75 0.31
CA LEU A 33 9.29 -5.95 0.16
C LEU A 33 9.85 -7.12 0.96
N GLY A 34 11.15 -7.41 0.84
CA GLY A 34 11.79 -8.48 1.60
C GLY A 34 11.70 -8.27 3.12
N LEU A 35 11.90 -7.04 3.58
CA LEU A 35 11.77 -6.69 4.99
C LEU A 35 10.33 -6.91 5.48
N ARG A 36 9.31 -6.46 4.76
CA ARG A 36 7.89 -6.68 5.12
C ARG A 36 7.51 -8.17 5.08
N ALA A 37 8.03 -8.91 4.12
CA ALA A 37 7.70 -10.33 3.94
C ALA A 37 8.32 -11.24 5.01
N PHE A 38 9.56 -10.98 5.42
CA PHE A 38 10.34 -11.93 6.24
C PHE A 38 10.72 -11.41 7.63
N VAL A 39 10.82 -10.09 7.83
CA VAL A 39 11.27 -9.48 9.10
C VAL A 39 10.11 -8.79 9.83
N PHE A 40 9.35 -7.97 9.11
CA PHE A 40 8.25 -7.15 9.60
C PHE A 40 6.90 -7.71 9.13
N THR A 41 6.59 -8.92 9.56
CA THR A 41 5.44 -9.70 9.07
C THR A 41 4.07 -9.06 9.36
N LYS A 42 4.00 -8.05 10.24
CA LYS A 42 2.77 -7.29 10.54
C LYS A 42 2.65 -6.00 9.74
N ALA A 43 3.65 -5.61 8.95
CA ALA A 43 3.62 -4.39 8.14
C ALA A 43 2.41 -4.32 7.19
N ASP A 44 1.89 -5.48 6.76
CA ASP A 44 0.76 -5.56 5.81
C ASP A 44 -0.56 -5.97 6.47
N GLU A 45 -0.56 -6.19 7.79
CA GLU A 45 -1.68 -6.80 8.50
C GLU A 45 -2.97 -5.97 8.39
N TYR A 46 -2.85 -4.65 8.52
CA TYR A 46 -3.96 -3.72 8.34
C TYR A 46 -4.55 -3.81 6.93
N GLN A 47 -3.70 -3.74 5.91
CA GLN A 47 -4.14 -3.79 4.51
C GLN A 47 -4.79 -5.14 4.16
N ARG A 48 -4.25 -6.25 4.66
CA ARG A 48 -4.82 -7.60 4.45
C ARG A 48 -6.24 -7.68 4.97
N THR A 49 -6.52 -7.08 6.11
CA THR A 49 -7.86 -7.19 6.71
C THR A 49 -8.85 -6.22 6.06
N ILE A 50 -8.41 -5.05 5.58
CA ILE A 50 -9.25 -4.21 4.71
C ILE A 50 -9.65 -4.97 3.45
N ASN A 51 -8.70 -5.65 2.80
CA ASN A 51 -8.97 -6.39 1.57
C ASN A 51 -9.93 -7.58 1.76
N LYS A 52 -10.13 -8.06 3.00
CA LYS A 52 -11.08 -9.11 3.37
C LYS A 52 -12.47 -8.59 3.73
N GLN A 53 -12.74 -7.29 3.61
CA GLN A 53 -14.04 -6.73 3.94
C GLN A 53 -15.14 -7.39 3.08
N PRO A 54 -16.22 -7.93 3.69
CA PRO A 54 -17.32 -8.47 2.90
C PRO A 54 -17.99 -7.36 2.10
N PRO A 55 -18.46 -7.66 0.86
CA PRO A 55 -19.16 -6.70 0.03
C PRO A 55 -20.43 -6.21 0.74
N TYR A 56 -20.91 -5.00 0.44
CA TYR A 56 -22.16 -4.51 1.01
C TYR A 56 -23.36 -5.38 0.57
N PRO A 57 -24.37 -5.57 1.43
CA PRO A 57 -25.53 -6.39 1.11
C PRO A 57 -26.44 -5.60 0.16
N THR A 58 -26.31 -5.85 -1.14
CA THR A 58 -27.00 -5.10 -2.20
C THR A 58 -28.51 -5.22 -2.10
N VAL A 59 -29.03 -6.40 -1.77
CA VAL A 59 -30.47 -6.68 -1.64
C VAL A 59 -31.18 -5.74 -0.66
N ALA A 60 -30.58 -5.50 0.51
CA ALA A 60 -31.17 -4.61 1.51
C ALA A 60 -31.17 -3.15 1.04
N VAL A 61 -30.11 -2.73 0.35
CA VAL A 61 -29.96 -1.37 -0.20
C VAL A 61 -30.96 -1.14 -1.34
N GLU A 62 -31.05 -2.06 -2.28
CA GLU A 62 -31.97 -1.98 -3.42
C GLU A 62 -33.42 -1.93 -2.95
N LYS A 63 -33.80 -2.79 -2.00
CA LYS A 63 -35.16 -2.78 -1.44
C LYS A 63 -35.46 -1.51 -0.66
N TYR A 64 -34.51 -0.98 0.10
CA TYR A 64 -34.67 0.32 0.76
C TYR A 64 -34.84 1.46 -0.26
N GLN A 65 -34.07 1.45 -1.35
CA GLN A 65 -34.18 2.44 -2.43
C GLN A 65 -35.50 2.34 -3.20
N ALA A 66 -36.09 1.15 -3.31
CA ALA A 66 -37.39 0.95 -3.95
C ALA A 66 -38.59 1.43 -3.11
N LEU A 67 -38.41 1.77 -1.83
CA LEU A 67 -39.50 2.21 -0.97
C LEU A 67 -40.04 3.62 -1.33
N PRO A 68 -41.34 3.87 -1.09
CA PRO A 68 -41.92 5.21 -1.16
C PRO A 68 -41.19 6.21 -0.24
N ALA A 69 -41.11 7.48 -0.66
CA ALA A 69 -40.43 8.54 0.10
C ALA A 69 -40.98 8.70 1.54
N GLU A 70 -42.27 8.47 1.72
CA GLU A 70 -42.96 8.51 3.02
C GLU A 70 -42.44 7.46 4.02
N GLN A 71 -41.98 6.31 3.52
CA GLN A 71 -41.43 5.23 4.35
C GLN A 71 -39.94 5.44 4.64
N LYS A 72 -39.17 6.01 3.70
CA LYS A 72 -37.74 6.32 3.88
C LYS A 72 -37.48 7.36 4.97
N ASN A 73 -38.43 8.27 5.20
CA ASN A 73 -38.32 9.31 6.23
C ASN A 73 -38.62 8.79 7.64
N GLN A 74 -38.95 7.51 7.80
CA GLN A 74 -39.22 6.90 9.10
C GLN A 74 -37.93 6.44 9.78
N LYS A 75 -37.86 6.66 11.10
CA LYS A 75 -36.73 6.24 11.95
C LYS A 75 -36.51 4.71 11.95
N LYS A 76 -37.53 3.93 11.60
CA LYS A 76 -37.48 2.48 11.46
C LYS A 76 -38.26 2.09 10.22
N VAL A 77 -37.63 1.30 9.35
CA VAL A 77 -38.20 0.80 8.11
C VAL A 77 -38.21 -0.73 8.14
N THR A 78 -39.35 -1.33 7.81
CA THR A 78 -39.48 -2.80 7.74
C THR A 78 -39.43 -3.23 6.28
N LEU A 79 -38.50 -4.13 5.95
CA LEU A 79 -38.35 -4.70 4.61
C LEU A 79 -38.95 -6.11 4.57
N VAL A 80 -39.75 -6.41 3.56
CA VAL A 80 -40.22 -7.77 3.28
C VAL A 80 -39.17 -8.47 2.42
N LEU A 81 -38.54 -9.48 2.99
CA LEU A 81 -37.51 -10.30 2.35
C LEU A 81 -38.08 -11.69 2.08
N SER A 82 -37.76 -12.24 0.91
CA SER A 82 -37.92 -13.67 0.61
C SER A 82 -36.96 -14.50 1.48
N GLU A 83 -37.23 -15.80 1.61
CA GLU A 83 -36.40 -16.70 2.42
C GLU A 83 -34.94 -16.76 1.94
N GLN A 84 -34.71 -16.69 0.63
CA GLN A 84 -33.37 -16.62 0.06
C GLN A 84 -32.65 -15.34 0.47
N GLU A 85 -33.30 -14.19 0.34
CA GLU A 85 -32.71 -12.88 0.68
C GLU A 85 -32.43 -12.74 2.18
N LYS A 86 -33.25 -13.35 3.04
CA LYS A 86 -32.97 -13.45 4.48
C LYS A 86 -31.69 -14.26 4.73
N THR A 87 -31.58 -15.41 4.09
CA THR A 87 -30.40 -16.29 4.22
C THR A 87 -29.13 -15.58 3.75
N ASP A 88 -29.19 -14.87 2.62
CA ASP A 88 -28.04 -14.12 2.10
C ASP A 88 -27.63 -12.98 3.04
N LEU A 89 -28.61 -12.29 3.64
CA LEU A 89 -28.36 -11.23 4.61
C LEU A 89 -27.76 -11.77 5.92
N ASP A 90 -28.23 -12.93 6.40
CA ASP A 90 -27.69 -13.59 7.59
C ASP A 90 -26.25 -14.03 7.36
N ASN A 91 -25.97 -14.65 6.20
CA ASN A 91 -24.61 -15.03 5.81
C ASN A 91 -23.68 -13.82 5.74
N TRP A 92 -24.14 -12.72 5.12
CA TRP A 92 -23.40 -11.47 5.09
C TRP A 92 -23.13 -10.93 6.50
N PHE A 93 -24.12 -10.96 7.40
CA PHE A 93 -23.98 -10.46 8.76
C PHE A 93 -22.97 -11.28 9.56
N ILE A 94 -22.95 -12.59 9.40
CA ILE A 94 -21.94 -13.48 9.98
C ILE A 94 -20.55 -13.11 9.47
N ALA A 95 -20.38 -12.97 8.14
CA ALA A 95 -19.11 -12.59 7.53
C ALA A 95 -18.63 -11.21 8.02
N TYR A 96 -19.54 -10.23 8.10
CA TYR A 96 -19.27 -8.89 8.61
C TYR A 96 -18.83 -8.92 10.08
N LYS A 97 -19.53 -9.67 10.93
CA LYS A 97 -19.18 -9.80 12.35
C LYS A 97 -17.80 -10.45 12.53
N ASN A 98 -17.50 -11.50 11.76
CA ASN A 98 -16.19 -12.15 11.78
C ASN A 98 -15.08 -11.19 11.35
N TRP A 99 -15.25 -10.52 10.21
CA TRP A 99 -14.30 -9.49 9.72
C TRP A 99 -14.11 -8.36 10.74
N LYS A 100 -15.18 -7.87 11.37
CA LYS A 100 -15.11 -6.80 12.37
C LYS A 100 -14.39 -7.25 13.65
N GLN A 101 -14.57 -8.50 14.04
CA GLN A 101 -13.86 -9.09 15.17
C GLN A 101 -12.37 -9.25 14.88
N GLU A 102 -11.99 -9.71 13.68
CA GLU A 102 -10.58 -9.76 13.24
C GLU A 102 -9.95 -8.36 13.26
N GLN A 103 -10.64 -7.34 12.74
CA GLN A 103 -10.17 -5.95 12.75
C GLN A 103 -9.87 -5.42 14.16
N ASN A 104 -10.70 -5.76 15.16
CA ASN A 104 -10.50 -5.31 16.54
C ASN A 104 -9.25 -5.94 17.20
N GLN A 105 -8.72 -7.03 16.65
CA GLN A 105 -7.52 -7.68 17.16
C GLN A 105 -6.23 -7.15 16.53
N ILE A 106 -6.34 -6.28 15.51
CA ILE A 106 -5.18 -5.74 14.80
C ILE A 106 -4.62 -4.54 15.54
N ASP A 107 -3.31 -4.58 15.78
CA ASP A 107 -2.56 -3.43 16.26
C ASP A 107 -2.14 -2.55 15.08
N TYR A 108 -2.98 -1.55 14.77
CA TYR A 108 -2.73 -0.61 13.67
C TYR A 108 -1.41 0.17 13.85
N VAL A 109 -1.06 0.51 15.10
CA VAL A 109 0.16 1.28 15.40
C VAL A 109 1.39 0.43 15.09
N THR A 110 1.37 -0.84 15.51
CA THR A 110 2.46 -1.77 15.21
C THR A 110 2.59 -2.03 13.73
N SER A 111 1.47 -2.24 13.01
CA SER A 111 1.47 -2.44 11.56
C SER A 111 2.11 -1.25 10.83
N GLN A 112 1.68 -0.03 11.15
CA GLN A 112 2.23 1.19 10.55
C GLN A 112 3.71 1.37 10.88
N ARG A 113 4.11 1.19 12.14
CA ARG A 113 5.54 1.29 12.55
C ARG A 113 6.43 0.28 11.83
N GLN A 114 5.91 -0.92 11.57
CA GLN A 114 6.63 -1.95 10.85
C GLN A 114 6.80 -1.62 9.36
N GLU A 115 5.76 -1.05 8.73
CA GLU A 115 5.86 -0.51 7.37
C GLU A 115 6.89 0.62 7.29
N ASP A 116 6.82 1.59 8.20
CA ASP A 116 7.75 2.72 8.26
C ASP A 116 9.19 2.25 8.51
N ALA A 117 9.38 1.28 9.40
CA ALA A 117 10.70 0.70 9.64
C ALA A 117 11.25 0.01 8.39
N ALA A 118 10.42 -0.75 7.68
CA ALA A 118 10.83 -1.46 6.46
C ALA A 118 11.31 -0.49 5.38
N ILE A 119 10.54 0.57 5.10
CA ILE A 119 10.91 1.53 4.04
C ILE A 119 12.15 2.34 4.43
N ASN A 120 12.25 2.78 5.69
CA ASN A 120 13.39 3.56 6.15
C ASN A 120 14.68 2.73 6.17
N LEU A 121 14.61 1.46 6.60
CA LEU A 121 15.76 0.56 6.53
C LEU A 121 16.16 0.26 5.10
N ALA A 122 15.21 0.06 4.19
CA ALA A 122 15.52 -0.13 2.77
C ALA A 122 16.27 1.09 2.18
N LEU A 123 15.82 2.30 2.50
CA LEU A 123 16.50 3.54 2.11
C LEU A 123 17.91 3.63 2.67
N ILE A 124 18.13 3.28 3.94
CA ILE A 124 19.46 3.29 4.57
C ILE A 124 20.38 2.26 3.93
N ILE A 125 19.90 1.02 3.74
CA ILE A 125 20.69 -0.09 3.18
C ILE A 125 21.18 0.25 1.77
N VAL A 126 20.39 0.96 0.96
CA VAL A 126 20.78 1.37 -0.40
C VAL A 126 21.53 2.70 -0.39
N GLY A 127 21.04 3.67 0.36
CA GLY A 127 21.53 5.05 0.36
C GLY A 127 22.90 5.20 0.99
N VAL A 128 23.21 4.44 2.06
CA VAL A 128 24.52 4.53 2.73
C VAL A 128 25.66 4.08 1.81
N PRO A 129 25.59 2.91 1.14
CA PRO A 129 26.61 2.52 0.16
C PRO A 129 26.75 3.53 -0.99
N LEU A 130 25.65 4.05 -1.53
CA LEU A 130 25.67 5.06 -2.58
C LEU A 130 26.38 6.34 -2.12
N TYR A 131 25.99 6.86 -0.96
CA TYR A 131 26.61 8.03 -0.35
C TYR A 131 28.12 7.82 -0.14
N PHE A 132 28.50 6.68 0.44
CA PHE A 132 29.89 6.38 0.71
C PHE A 132 30.73 6.23 -0.56
N TYR A 133 30.17 5.61 -1.60
CA TYR A 133 30.81 5.51 -2.91
C TYR A 133 31.11 6.91 -3.49
N HIS A 134 30.11 7.80 -3.53
CA HIS A 134 30.29 9.15 -4.04
C HIS A 134 31.26 9.99 -3.20
N TRP A 135 31.15 9.93 -1.87
CA TRP A 135 32.06 10.61 -0.95
C TRP A 135 33.53 10.21 -1.19
N ARG A 136 33.79 8.91 -1.37
CA ARG A 136 35.14 8.40 -1.64
C ARG A 136 35.68 8.87 -2.98
N THR A 137 34.84 8.96 -4.01
CA THR A 137 35.25 9.45 -5.34
C THR A 137 35.63 10.92 -5.29
N ILE A 138 34.79 11.77 -4.67
CA ILE A 138 35.07 13.21 -4.49
C ILE A 138 36.39 13.41 -3.73
N LYS A 139 36.62 12.64 -2.65
CA LYS A 139 37.86 12.72 -1.89
C LYS A 139 39.10 12.38 -2.72
N LYS A 140 39.00 11.42 -3.65
CA LYS A 140 40.13 11.06 -4.53
C LYS A 140 40.47 12.17 -5.52
N GLU A 141 39.44 12.80 -6.10
CA GLU A 141 39.63 13.89 -7.06
C GLU A 141 40.23 15.14 -6.40
N ASN A 142 39.86 15.43 -5.14
CA ASN A 142 40.39 16.59 -4.41
C ASN A 142 41.82 16.41 -3.86
N ILE A 143 42.39 15.20 -3.91
CA ILE A 143 43.75 14.89 -3.40
C ILE A 143 44.78 14.85 -4.55
N THR A 144 44.36 15.05 -5.80
CA THR A 144 45.24 15.09 -6.99
C THR A 144 45.24 16.49 -7.58
#